data_AF-A0A517U5T3-F1
#
_entry.id   AF-A0A517U5T3-F1
#
_cell.length_a   1.000
_cell.length_b   1.000
_cell.length_c   1.000
_cell.angle_alpha   90.00
_cell.angle_beta   90.00
_cell.angle_gamma   90.00
#
_symmetry.space_group_name_H-M   'P 1'
#
loop_
_entity.id
_entity.type
_entity.pdbx_description
1 polymer ?
#
loop_
_entity_poly.entity_id
_entity_poly.type
_entity_poly.pdbx_seq_one_letter_code
_entity_poly.pdbx_strand_id
1 'polypeptide(L)'
;MRIALMVVVGLGMSYATTQRSALAVDPWADHVVSYVQGTGVGNDFVTGNPINNPLTALGEPTRFTSDPANFGGPTTPFSSAYRDDEIVTIGAGGSLTLQFDEPVVDHPLNPFGIDLLVFGNAFYSIDFGTFLATGALDNDGGQIEVSANGVDFFPVTGSADGGFPTIGYLDVIEPFPLLDGALWSDFTKPVNPTSLGSVAGMSTSQIIAAYDGSGGGLGVDISSSGLASISFIRFSNPLGSLKTPEIDAVADVRAVPEPATFALLAISSVCVGALAAKVAGAARHSRAATPDGRSMQHCCRSGDGV
;
A
#
# COMPACT_ATOMS: atom_id res chain seq x y z
N MET A 1 57.29 2.57 -46.45
CA MET A 1 56.12 1.69 -46.20
C MET A 1 55.34 2.27 -45.05
N ARG A 2 54.09 2.67 -45.29
CA ARG A 2 53.24 3.48 -44.39
C ARG A 2 52.70 2.62 -43.24
N ILE A 3 52.83 3.06 -42.00
CA ILE A 3 51.96 2.64 -40.89
C ILE A 3 51.56 3.90 -40.13
N ALA A 4 50.28 4.23 -40.24
CA ALA A 4 49.65 5.34 -39.54
C ALA A 4 49.36 4.92 -38.10
N LEU A 5 49.87 5.69 -37.14
CA LEU A 5 49.54 5.56 -35.72
C LEU A 5 48.30 6.42 -35.45
N MET A 6 47.14 5.79 -35.28
CA MET A 6 45.88 6.45 -34.95
C MET A 6 45.74 6.44 -33.43
N VAL A 7 46.00 7.57 -32.78
CA VAL A 7 45.76 7.77 -31.35
C VAL A 7 44.30 8.18 -31.18
N VAL A 8 43.48 7.32 -30.59
CA VAL A 8 42.10 7.65 -30.18
C VAL A 8 42.16 8.22 -28.76
N VAL A 9 41.98 9.53 -28.64
CA VAL A 9 41.76 10.21 -27.36
C VAL A 9 40.26 10.12 -27.05
N GLY A 10 39.88 9.27 -26.08
CA GLY A 10 38.52 9.24 -25.55
C GLY A 10 38.37 10.26 -24.43
N LEU A 11 37.69 11.39 -24.70
CA LEU A 11 37.16 12.26 -23.65
C LEU A 11 35.95 11.56 -23.01
N GLY A 12 36.10 11.10 -21.77
CA GLY A 12 34.98 10.71 -20.93
C GLY A 12 34.36 11.96 -20.30
N MET A 13 33.21 12.41 -20.81
CA MET A 13 32.34 13.32 -20.07
C MET A 13 31.63 12.52 -18.96
N SER A 14 32.04 12.73 -17.71
CA SER A 14 31.29 12.26 -16.55
C SER A 14 30.04 13.13 -16.39
N TYR A 15 28.88 12.62 -16.77
CA TYR A 15 27.61 13.18 -16.33
C TYR A 15 27.46 12.84 -14.83
N ALA A 16 27.60 13.85 -13.98
CA ALA A 16 27.16 13.76 -12.60
C ALA A 16 25.64 13.83 -12.58
N THR A 17 24.97 12.68 -12.54
CA THR A 17 23.55 12.61 -12.24
C THR A 17 23.36 12.89 -10.76
N THR A 18 22.84 14.06 -10.41
CA THR A 18 22.22 14.31 -9.10
C THR A 18 21.06 13.34 -8.93
N GLN A 19 21.26 12.28 -8.12
CA GLN A 19 20.15 11.49 -7.60
C GLN A 19 19.38 12.37 -6.62
N ARG A 20 18.16 12.78 -6.99
CA ARG A 20 17.17 13.16 -5.99
C ARG A 20 16.83 11.87 -5.24
N SER A 21 16.95 11.87 -3.92
CA SER A 21 16.35 10.82 -3.10
C SER A 21 14.86 10.79 -3.44
N ALA A 22 14.38 9.68 -3.98
CA ALA A 22 12.94 9.41 -3.95
C ALA A 22 12.56 9.31 -2.47
N LEU A 23 11.57 10.09 -2.03
CA LEU A 23 10.84 9.73 -0.82
C LEU A 23 10.33 8.29 -1.04
N ALA A 24 10.28 7.50 0.05
CA ALA A 24 9.77 6.15 -0.07
C ALA A 24 8.33 6.26 -0.56
N VAL A 25 8.05 5.77 -1.77
CA VAL A 25 6.68 5.70 -2.30
C VAL A 25 5.96 4.71 -1.41
N ASP A 26 5.05 5.21 -0.58
CA ASP A 26 4.10 4.40 0.16
C ASP A 26 2.68 4.74 -0.30
N PRO A 27 1.73 3.82 -0.14
CA PRO A 27 0.39 4.01 -0.68
C PRO A 27 -0.49 4.86 0.24
N TRP A 28 0.02 5.42 1.34
CA TRP A 28 -0.82 6.04 2.37
C TRP A 28 -0.97 7.54 2.16
N ALA A 29 -1.92 8.14 2.87
CA ALA A 29 -1.93 9.60 3.00
C ALA A 29 -0.79 10.07 3.92
N ASP A 30 -0.07 11.11 3.49
CA ASP A 30 1.18 11.58 4.10
C ASP A 30 1.00 12.81 4.99
N HIS A 31 -0.05 13.59 4.72
CA HIS A 31 -0.17 14.93 5.27
C HIS A 31 -1.58 15.27 5.72
N VAL A 32 -1.70 15.79 6.95
CA VAL A 32 -2.90 16.49 7.40
C VAL A 32 -2.85 17.93 6.88
N VAL A 33 -3.74 18.26 5.95
CA VAL A 33 -3.89 19.63 5.44
C VAL A 33 -4.70 20.49 6.42
N SER A 34 -5.78 19.92 6.94
CA SER A 34 -6.64 20.61 7.91
C SER A 34 -7.47 19.62 8.72
N TYR A 35 -7.65 19.90 10.00
CA TYR A 35 -8.66 19.25 10.83
C TYR A 35 -9.50 20.31 11.53
N VAL A 36 -10.81 20.23 11.33
CA VAL A 36 -11.81 21.04 12.03
C VAL A 36 -12.61 20.07 12.88
N GLN A 37 -12.33 20.07 14.19
CA GLN A 37 -13.08 19.25 15.12
C GLN A 37 -14.55 19.69 15.16
N GLY A 38 -15.46 18.74 14.95
CA GLY A 38 -16.89 18.89 15.17
C GLY A 38 -17.32 18.58 16.60
N THR A 39 -18.62 18.66 16.86
CA THR A 39 -19.18 18.32 18.19
C THR A 39 -19.38 16.82 18.36
N GLY A 40 -19.32 16.33 19.60
CA GLY A 40 -19.61 14.92 19.91
C GLY A 40 -18.40 14.00 19.85
N VAL A 41 -17.19 14.52 19.58
CA VAL A 41 -15.95 13.75 19.70
C VAL A 41 -15.82 13.22 21.13
N GLY A 42 -15.73 11.89 21.23
CA GLY A 42 -15.59 11.17 22.47
C GLY A 42 -14.15 11.13 22.99
N ASN A 43 -14.00 10.45 24.12
CA ASN A 43 -12.69 10.17 24.71
C ASN A 43 -12.45 8.66 24.71
N ASP A 44 -11.19 8.30 24.55
CA ASP A 44 -10.71 6.95 24.79
C ASP A 44 -10.97 6.54 26.25
N PHE A 45 -11.55 5.36 26.45
CA PHE A 45 -12.02 4.93 27.76
C PHE A 45 -10.90 4.48 28.72
N VAL A 46 -9.69 4.25 28.22
CA VAL A 46 -8.52 3.86 29.02
C VAL A 46 -7.66 5.08 29.34
N THR A 47 -7.31 5.89 28.33
CA THR A 47 -6.43 7.05 28.51
C THR A 47 -7.20 8.29 28.98
N GLY A 48 -8.50 8.37 28.68
CA GLY A 48 -9.33 9.54 28.93
C GLY A 48 -9.08 10.70 27.96
N ASN A 49 -8.18 10.53 26.98
CA ASN A 49 -7.85 11.53 25.99
C ASN A 49 -8.95 11.63 24.92
N PRO A 50 -9.17 12.81 24.33
CA PRO A 50 -10.07 12.94 23.18
C PRO A 50 -9.52 12.20 21.95
N ILE A 51 -10.40 11.57 21.18
CA ILE A 51 -10.07 10.89 19.91
C ILE A 51 -10.05 11.93 18.78
N ASN A 52 -9.16 12.91 18.86
CA ASN A 52 -9.15 14.10 18.00
C ASN A 52 -7.78 14.45 17.43
N ASN A 53 -6.82 13.53 17.47
CA ASN A 53 -5.50 13.75 16.88
C ASN A 53 -5.52 13.36 15.39
N PRO A 54 -5.54 14.30 14.43
CA PRO A 54 -5.65 13.96 13.02
C PRO A 54 -4.41 13.25 12.45
N LEU A 55 -3.29 13.23 13.17
CA LEU A 55 -2.08 12.53 12.74
C LEU A 55 -2.21 11.00 12.81
N THR A 56 -3.21 10.47 13.54
CA THR A 56 -3.48 9.03 13.58
C THR A 56 -4.00 8.52 12.24
N ALA A 57 -4.61 9.39 11.43
CA ALA A 57 -5.16 9.07 10.11
C ALA A 57 -4.10 8.90 8.98
N LEU A 58 -2.80 8.96 9.33
CA LEU A 58 -1.69 8.90 8.37
C LEU A 58 -0.96 7.57 8.46
N GLY A 59 -0.42 7.11 7.33
CA GLY A 59 0.33 5.86 7.26
C GLY A 59 -0.55 4.61 7.15
N GLU A 60 0.03 3.47 7.51
CA GLU A 60 -0.62 2.16 7.35
C GLU A 60 -1.81 1.99 8.31
N PRO A 61 -2.95 1.44 7.84
CA PRO A 61 -4.08 1.11 8.70
C PRO A 61 -3.71 0.22 9.89
N THR A 62 -4.45 0.37 10.99
CA THR A 62 -4.20 -0.36 12.22
C THR A 62 -4.45 -1.86 12.03
N ARG A 63 -3.40 -2.67 12.23
CA ARG A 63 -3.48 -4.15 12.23
C ARG A 63 -3.85 -4.72 13.59
N PHE A 64 -3.45 -4.03 14.65
CA PHE A 64 -3.61 -4.47 16.02
C PHE A 64 -3.93 -3.27 16.89
N THR A 65 -5.13 -3.31 17.45
CA THR A 65 -5.60 -2.32 18.40
C THR A 65 -4.87 -2.51 19.73
N SER A 66 -4.27 -1.43 20.24
CA SER A 66 -3.40 -1.42 21.41
C SER A 66 -4.15 -1.85 22.70
N ASP A 67 -3.35 -2.21 23.71
CA ASP A 67 -3.80 -2.59 25.05
C ASP A 67 -4.70 -3.85 25.14
N PRO A 68 -4.11 -5.06 25.00
CA PRO A 68 -4.85 -6.33 25.15
C PRO A 68 -5.53 -6.53 26.51
N ALA A 69 -5.12 -5.79 27.54
CA ALA A 69 -5.78 -5.85 28.85
C ALA A 69 -7.13 -5.12 28.84
N ASN A 70 -7.34 -4.21 27.88
CA ASN A 70 -8.54 -3.41 27.70
C ASN A 70 -9.17 -3.67 26.32
N PHE A 71 -9.39 -4.95 26.02
CA PHE A 71 -10.05 -5.45 24.81
C PHE A 71 -9.28 -5.26 23.50
N GLY A 72 -8.02 -4.80 23.55
CA GLY A 72 -7.14 -4.72 22.39
C GLY A 72 -6.84 -6.10 21.79
N GLY A 73 -6.44 -6.09 20.53
CA GLY A 73 -6.24 -7.28 19.74
C GLY A 73 -6.11 -6.95 18.24
N PRO A 74 -5.84 -7.95 17.39
CA PRO A 74 -5.90 -7.80 15.95
C PRO A 74 -7.21 -7.15 15.49
N THR A 75 -7.13 -6.29 14.48
CA THR A 75 -8.35 -5.85 13.79
C THR A 75 -8.97 -7.03 13.05
N THR A 76 -10.26 -7.24 13.26
CA THR A 76 -11.06 -8.33 12.71
C THR A 76 -12.37 -7.78 12.14
N PRO A 77 -13.17 -8.61 11.43
CA PRO A 77 -14.48 -8.17 10.98
C PRO A 77 -15.43 -7.69 12.08
N PHE A 78 -15.13 -7.98 13.35
CA PHE A 78 -15.96 -7.69 14.52
C PHE A 78 -15.29 -6.72 15.51
N SER A 79 -14.06 -6.30 15.26
CA SER A 79 -13.27 -5.44 16.15
C SER A 79 -12.34 -4.58 15.32
N SER A 80 -12.61 -3.28 15.26
CA SER A 80 -11.85 -2.30 14.50
C SER A 80 -10.77 -1.61 15.35
N ALA A 81 -10.05 -0.66 14.76
CA ALA A 81 -9.18 0.29 15.45
C ALA A 81 -10.04 1.30 16.22
N TYR A 82 -9.74 1.58 17.50
CA TYR A 82 -10.64 2.40 18.34
C TYR A 82 -9.94 3.29 19.37
N ARG A 83 -8.60 3.29 19.42
CA ARG A 83 -7.84 4.01 20.45
C ARG A 83 -7.52 5.43 20.02
N ASP A 84 -7.25 6.32 20.98
CA ASP A 84 -6.92 7.73 20.71
C ASP A 84 -5.64 7.95 19.88
N ASP A 85 -4.79 6.93 19.78
CA ASP A 85 -3.57 6.90 18.98
C ASP A 85 -3.70 6.14 17.65
N GLU A 86 -4.90 5.63 17.33
CA GLU A 86 -5.17 4.83 16.12
C GLU A 86 -6.14 5.52 15.17
N ILE A 87 -7.16 6.20 15.71
CA ILE A 87 -8.22 6.82 14.90
C ILE A 87 -8.40 8.29 15.25
N VAL A 88 -9.02 9.04 14.34
CA VAL A 88 -9.49 10.41 14.57
C VAL A 88 -10.98 10.53 14.31
N THR A 89 -11.71 11.06 15.28
CA THR A 89 -13.14 11.33 15.17
C THR A 89 -13.39 12.73 14.59
N ILE A 90 -14.26 12.85 13.60
CA ILE A 90 -14.57 14.14 12.95
C ILE A 90 -15.56 14.96 13.77
N GLY A 91 -16.59 14.34 14.34
CA GLY A 91 -17.67 15.04 15.06
C GLY A 91 -18.63 15.82 14.14
N ALA A 92 -19.83 16.14 14.60
CA ALA A 92 -20.84 16.82 13.79
C ALA A 92 -20.42 18.26 13.45
N GLY A 93 -20.54 18.64 12.18
CA GLY A 93 -20.05 19.91 11.64
C GLY A 93 -18.53 19.98 11.45
N GLY A 94 -17.80 18.90 11.71
CA GLY A 94 -16.36 18.82 11.54
C GLY A 94 -15.93 18.39 10.14
N SER A 95 -14.62 18.45 9.90
CA SER A 95 -13.99 17.91 8.70
C SER A 95 -12.52 17.54 8.92
N LEU A 96 -12.02 16.61 8.13
CA LEU A 96 -10.61 16.24 8.03
C LEU A 96 -10.21 16.28 6.55
N THR A 97 -9.11 16.95 6.21
CA THR A 97 -8.52 16.94 4.87
C THR A 97 -7.12 16.36 4.94
N LEU A 98 -6.90 15.30 4.18
CA LEU A 98 -5.62 14.63 4.03
C LEU A 98 -5.08 14.84 2.61
N GLN A 99 -3.77 14.69 2.46
CA GLN A 99 -3.06 14.79 1.19
C GLN A 99 -2.12 13.60 1.01
N PHE A 100 -2.04 13.13 -0.23
CA PHE A 100 -1.02 12.20 -0.71
C PHE A 100 0.13 12.97 -1.38
N ASP A 101 1.36 12.49 -1.20
CA ASP A 101 2.54 12.99 -1.91
C ASP A 101 2.51 12.55 -3.39
N GLU A 102 2.11 11.30 -3.64
CA GLU A 102 1.80 10.79 -4.97
C GLU A 102 0.30 10.86 -5.27
N PRO A 103 -0.13 11.46 -6.40
CA PRO A 103 -1.54 11.47 -6.75
C PRO A 103 -2.09 10.06 -6.95
N VAL A 104 -3.22 9.77 -6.31
CA VAL A 104 -4.06 8.59 -6.59
C VAL A 104 -4.62 8.75 -8.00
N VAL A 105 -4.51 7.72 -8.84
CA VAL A 105 -4.90 7.75 -10.25
C VAL A 105 -6.13 6.88 -10.48
N ASP A 106 -7.10 7.40 -11.24
CA ASP A 106 -8.17 6.59 -11.83
C ASP A 106 -7.54 5.67 -12.88
N HIS A 107 -7.13 4.48 -12.43
CA HIS A 107 -6.31 3.59 -13.22
C HIS A 107 -7.13 2.40 -13.71
N PRO A 108 -7.15 2.10 -15.03
CA PRO A 108 -8.01 1.04 -15.59
C PRO A 108 -7.67 -0.37 -15.11
N LEU A 109 -6.50 -0.56 -14.48
CA LEU A 109 -6.08 -1.83 -13.86
C LEU A 109 -6.31 -1.88 -12.34
N ASN A 110 -6.94 -0.85 -11.77
CA ASN A 110 -7.37 -0.90 -10.38
C ASN A 110 -8.52 -1.91 -10.24
N PRO A 111 -8.40 -2.89 -9.32
CA PRO A 111 -9.43 -3.92 -9.16
C PRO A 111 -10.80 -3.31 -8.91
N PHE A 112 -11.79 -3.80 -9.66
CA PHE A 112 -13.21 -3.39 -9.53
C PHE A 112 -13.48 -1.90 -9.82
N GLY A 113 -12.51 -1.17 -10.40
CA GLY A 113 -12.61 0.28 -10.61
C GLY A 113 -12.49 1.09 -9.32
N ILE A 114 -11.88 0.52 -8.27
CA ILE A 114 -11.68 1.19 -6.99
C ILE A 114 -10.26 1.75 -6.94
N ASP A 115 -10.13 3.06 -6.74
CA ASP A 115 -8.85 3.76 -6.77
C ASP A 115 -8.28 4.04 -5.39
N LEU A 116 -9.14 4.10 -4.37
CA LEU A 116 -8.77 4.44 -3.01
C LEU A 116 -9.51 3.59 -1.99
N LEU A 117 -8.87 3.34 -0.85
CA LEU A 117 -9.44 2.69 0.31
C LEU A 117 -9.48 3.65 1.51
N VAL A 118 -10.63 3.71 2.20
CA VAL A 118 -10.77 4.42 3.47
C VAL A 118 -10.98 3.41 4.58
N PHE A 119 -10.15 3.47 5.61
CA PHE A 119 -10.24 2.62 6.80
C PHE A 119 -10.79 3.46 7.95
N GLY A 120 -11.80 2.94 8.63
CA GLY A 120 -12.49 3.61 9.73
C GLY A 120 -12.78 2.66 10.90
N ASN A 121 -13.68 3.06 11.78
CA ASN A 121 -14.08 2.27 12.94
C ASN A 121 -15.20 1.26 12.65
N ALA A 122 -15.72 1.16 11.42
CA ALA A 122 -16.80 0.23 11.11
C ALA A 122 -16.48 -1.26 11.39
N PHE A 123 -17.46 -1.98 11.94
CA PHE A 123 -17.38 -3.43 12.21
C PHE A 123 -18.73 -4.11 11.97
N TYR A 124 -18.74 -5.42 11.70
CA TYR A 124 -19.98 -6.19 11.63
C TYR A 124 -20.48 -6.52 13.04
N SER A 125 -21.79 -6.50 13.25
CA SER A 125 -22.34 -6.97 14.53
C SER A 125 -22.27 -8.50 14.60
N ILE A 126 -22.01 -9.01 15.80
CA ILE A 126 -21.88 -10.44 16.09
C ILE A 126 -22.99 -10.93 17.02
N ASP A 127 -23.49 -12.15 16.78
CA ASP A 127 -24.30 -12.86 17.76
C ASP A 127 -23.37 -13.60 18.75
N PHE A 128 -23.30 -13.11 19.99
CA PHE A 128 -22.46 -13.71 21.04
C PHE A 128 -22.89 -15.14 21.48
N GLY A 129 -24.10 -15.59 21.10
CA GLY A 129 -24.52 -16.98 21.32
C GLY A 129 -23.94 -17.97 20.32
N THR A 130 -23.63 -17.52 19.10
CA THR A 130 -23.17 -18.37 17.99
C THR A 130 -21.78 -17.99 17.46
N PHE A 131 -21.28 -16.80 17.80
CA PHE A 131 -20.10 -16.16 17.23
C PHE A 131 -20.13 -16.03 15.71
N LEU A 132 -21.33 -15.85 15.16
CA LEU A 132 -21.55 -15.61 13.74
C LEU A 132 -22.01 -14.17 13.51
N ALA A 133 -21.66 -13.61 12.36
CA ALA A 133 -22.12 -12.28 11.97
C ALA A 133 -23.65 -12.24 11.85
N THR A 134 -24.27 -11.17 12.35
CA THR A 134 -25.71 -10.96 12.20
C THR A 134 -26.08 -10.48 10.79
N GLY A 135 -25.09 -9.96 10.06
CA GLY A 135 -25.26 -9.28 8.77
C GLY A 135 -25.41 -7.76 8.88
N ALA A 136 -25.55 -7.20 10.09
CA ALA A 136 -25.53 -5.76 10.30
C ALA A 136 -24.10 -5.22 10.30
N LEU A 137 -23.94 -3.99 9.80
CA LEU A 137 -22.70 -3.22 9.85
C LEU A 137 -22.93 -2.02 10.77
N ASP A 138 -22.17 -1.96 11.85
CA ASP A 138 -22.06 -0.78 12.69
C ASP A 138 -21.09 0.20 12.02
N ASN A 139 -21.59 1.40 11.72
CA ASN A 139 -20.86 2.45 11.01
C ASN A 139 -21.44 3.83 11.37
N ASP A 140 -20.63 4.85 11.16
CA ASP A 140 -20.94 6.23 11.56
C ASP A 140 -21.09 7.21 10.39
N GLY A 141 -20.99 6.74 9.15
CA GLY A 141 -21.31 7.58 8.01
C GLY A 141 -20.13 8.42 7.54
N GLY A 142 -20.42 9.68 7.20
CA GLY A 142 -19.44 10.67 6.77
C GLY A 142 -19.38 10.81 5.26
N GLN A 143 -19.30 12.05 4.81
CA GLN A 143 -19.18 12.38 3.38
C GLN A 143 -17.72 12.35 2.97
N ILE A 144 -17.48 11.85 1.76
CA ILE A 144 -16.15 11.81 1.15
C ILE A 144 -16.17 12.74 -0.06
N GLU A 145 -15.16 13.60 -0.13
CA GLU A 145 -14.92 14.47 -1.27
C GLU A 145 -13.45 14.39 -1.66
N VAL A 146 -13.15 14.49 -2.95
CA VAL A 146 -11.78 14.40 -3.47
C VAL A 146 -11.41 15.63 -4.26
N SER A 147 -10.11 15.94 -4.34
CA SER A 147 -9.61 17.09 -5.07
C SER A 147 -8.23 16.83 -5.67
N ALA A 148 -8.00 17.40 -6.86
CA ALA A 148 -6.67 17.43 -7.49
C ALA A 148 -5.81 18.59 -6.99
N ASN A 149 -6.41 19.66 -6.44
CA ASN A 149 -5.71 20.92 -6.13
C ASN A 149 -5.87 21.40 -4.68
N GLY A 150 -6.66 20.70 -3.86
CA GLY A 150 -6.92 21.06 -2.47
C GLY A 150 -7.86 22.27 -2.30
N VAL A 151 -8.51 22.71 -3.38
CA VAL A 151 -9.43 23.86 -3.40
C VAL A 151 -10.81 23.43 -3.90
N ASP A 152 -10.87 22.80 -5.07
CA ASP A 152 -12.10 22.33 -5.69
C ASP A 152 -12.35 20.88 -5.28
N PHE A 153 -13.34 20.66 -4.41
CA PHE A 153 -13.69 19.34 -3.90
C PHE A 153 -14.96 18.83 -4.56
N PHE A 154 -14.93 17.56 -4.92
CA PHE A 154 -16.03 16.88 -5.61
C PHE A 154 -16.48 15.68 -4.77
N PRO A 155 -17.78 15.52 -4.49
CA PRO A 155 -18.27 14.39 -3.73
C PRO A 155 -18.10 13.09 -4.51
N VAL A 156 -17.75 12.03 -3.82
CA VAL A 156 -17.69 10.66 -4.35
C VAL A 156 -18.63 9.75 -3.56
N THR A 157 -18.97 8.59 -4.13
CA THR A 157 -19.89 7.66 -3.48
C THR A 157 -19.17 6.93 -2.36
N GLY A 158 -19.83 6.82 -1.21
CA GLY A 158 -19.27 6.11 -0.06
C GLY A 158 -19.63 6.73 1.27
N SER A 159 -19.18 6.07 2.33
CA SER A 159 -19.32 6.47 3.72
C SER A 159 -17.93 6.43 4.36
N ALA A 160 -17.41 7.59 4.79
CA ALA A 160 -16.03 7.70 5.28
C ALA A 160 -15.68 6.65 6.34
N ASP A 161 -16.61 6.41 7.25
CA ASP A 161 -16.56 5.32 8.21
C ASP A 161 -17.66 4.32 7.85
N GLY A 162 -17.29 3.27 7.12
CA GLY A 162 -18.22 2.27 6.59
C GLY A 162 -17.55 1.28 5.65
N GLY A 163 -18.37 0.55 4.88
CA GLY A 163 -17.86 -0.43 3.91
C GLY A 163 -17.48 -1.77 4.55
N PHE A 164 -16.23 -2.18 4.35
CA PHE A 164 -15.71 -3.48 4.77
C PHE A 164 -14.81 -3.29 6.00
N PRO A 165 -15.17 -3.83 7.19
CA PRO A 165 -14.35 -3.72 8.39
C PRO A 165 -12.88 -4.11 8.19
N THR A 166 -11.97 -3.36 8.81
CA THR A 166 -10.53 -3.60 8.71
C THR A 166 -10.16 -4.97 9.28
N ILE A 167 -9.35 -5.73 8.54
CA ILE A 167 -8.74 -6.98 9.02
C ILE A 167 -7.21 -6.86 8.95
N GLY A 168 -6.53 -7.02 10.08
CA GLY A 168 -5.08 -6.93 10.14
C GLY A 168 -4.37 -8.17 9.60
N TYR A 169 -5.02 -9.34 9.70
CA TYR A 169 -4.42 -10.64 9.45
C TYR A 169 -5.38 -11.62 8.77
N LEU A 170 -4.84 -12.52 7.96
CA LEU A 170 -5.57 -13.48 7.14
C LEU A 170 -5.74 -14.86 7.81
N ASP A 171 -4.97 -15.14 8.86
CA ASP A 171 -4.95 -16.42 9.56
C ASP A 171 -5.60 -16.38 10.95
N VAL A 172 -6.29 -15.28 11.27
CA VAL A 172 -7.16 -15.16 12.44
C VAL A 172 -8.46 -15.95 12.22
N ILE A 173 -8.85 -16.76 13.20
CA ILE A 173 -10.07 -17.58 13.14
C ILE A 173 -11.13 -17.22 14.18
N GLU A 174 -10.73 -16.58 15.28
CA GLU A 174 -11.63 -16.15 16.36
C GLU A 174 -12.01 -14.67 16.18
N PRO A 175 -13.20 -14.22 16.64
CA PRO A 175 -13.63 -12.83 16.47
C PRO A 175 -12.82 -11.82 17.29
N PHE A 176 -12.32 -12.21 18.46
CA PHE A 176 -11.58 -11.35 19.39
C PHE A 176 -10.29 -12.03 19.88
N PRO A 177 -9.28 -12.22 19.01
CA PRO A 177 -8.01 -12.83 19.39
C PRO A 177 -7.16 -11.87 20.24
N LEU A 178 -6.29 -12.43 21.09
CA LEU A 178 -5.37 -11.65 21.92
C LEU A 178 -3.96 -11.52 21.33
N LEU A 179 -3.66 -12.29 20.29
CA LEU A 179 -2.35 -12.39 19.68
C LEU A 179 -2.46 -12.15 18.18
N ASP A 180 -1.41 -11.56 17.62
CA ASP A 180 -1.23 -11.32 16.19
C ASP A 180 -1.40 -12.61 15.37
N GLY A 181 -1.90 -12.44 14.15
CA GLY A 181 -1.74 -13.45 13.11
C GLY A 181 -0.33 -13.45 12.52
N ALA A 182 0.03 -14.51 11.81
CA ALA A 182 1.31 -14.60 11.10
C ALA A 182 1.20 -14.13 9.64
N LEU A 183 0.00 -14.05 9.08
CA LEU A 183 -0.22 -13.68 7.68
C LEU A 183 -0.91 -12.32 7.60
N TRP A 184 -0.19 -11.31 7.13
CA TRP A 184 -0.73 -9.97 6.95
C TRP A 184 -1.73 -9.92 5.79
N SER A 185 -2.79 -9.13 5.97
CA SER A 185 -3.67 -8.69 4.90
C SER A 185 -3.03 -7.60 4.02
N ASP A 186 -3.57 -7.41 2.81
CA ASP A 186 -3.13 -6.37 1.87
C ASP A 186 -4.08 -5.17 1.92
N PHE A 187 -3.63 -4.07 2.55
CA PHE A 187 -4.36 -2.80 2.65
C PHE A 187 -4.35 -1.97 1.37
N THR A 188 -3.72 -2.44 0.29
CA THR A 188 -3.78 -1.82 -1.05
C THR A 188 -4.69 -2.59 -2.01
N LYS A 189 -5.32 -3.67 -1.54
CA LYS A 189 -6.24 -4.49 -2.32
C LYS A 189 -7.67 -4.26 -1.83
N PRO A 190 -8.61 -3.79 -2.68
CA PRO A 190 -10.01 -3.64 -2.28
C PRO A 190 -10.70 -4.99 -2.14
N VAL A 191 -11.68 -5.08 -1.25
CA VAL A 191 -12.65 -6.18 -1.22
C VAL A 191 -13.52 -6.08 -2.48
N ASN A 192 -13.79 -7.21 -3.14
CA ASN A 192 -14.72 -7.22 -4.27
C ASN A 192 -16.16 -6.99 -3.77
N PRO A 193 -16.78 -5.85 -4.07
CA PRO A 193 -18.10 -5.52 -3.52
C PRO A 193 -19.21 -6.44 -4.03
N THR A 194 -19.00 -7.10 -5.17
CA THR A 194 -20.00 -7.99 -5.77
C THR A 194 -19.95 -9.42 -5.22
N SER A 195 -18.83 -9.85 -4.65
CA SER A 195 -18.67 -11.24 -4.17
C SER A 195 -19.14 -11.44 -2.74
N LEU A 196 -19.21 -10.38 -1.92
CA LEU A 196 -19.47 -10.53 -0.50
C LEU A 196 -20.97 -10.65 -0.13
N GLY A 197 -21.89 -10.21 -1.00
CA GLY A 197 -23.34 -10.41 -0.88
C GLY A 197 -23.94 -10.03 0.49
N SER A 198 -23.98 -10.99 1.41
CA SER A 198 -24.31 -10.79 2.83
C SER A 198 -23.38 -11.65 3.69
N VAL A 199 -22.90 -11.10 4.80
CA VAL A 199 -22.08 -11.82 5.78
C VAL A 199 -22.92 -12.53 6.86
N ALA A 200 -24.24 -12.41 6.83
CA ALA A 200 -25.11 -13.01 7.85
C ALA A 200 -24.89 -14.53 7.98
N GLY A 201 -24.62 -14.99 9.20
CA GLY A 201 -24.33 -16.39 9.51
C GLY A 201 -22.90 -16.84 9.19
N MET A 202 -22.02 -15.94 8.71
CA MET A 202 -20.61 -16.27 8.49
C MET A 202 -19.80 -16.18 9.79
N SER A 203 -18.81 -17.07 9.92
CA SER A 203 -17.75 -16.98 10.93
C SER A 203 -16.69 -15.95 10.55
N THR A 204 -15.82 -15.58 11.50
CA THR A 204 -14.63 -14.74 11.25
C THR A 204 -13.81 -15.24 10.06
N SER A 205 -13.45 -16.52 10.06
CA SER A 205 -12.64 -17.14 9.02
C SER A 205 -13.32 -17.13 7.64
N GLN A 206 -14.65 -17.26 7.58
CA GLN A 206 -15.39 -17.20 6.33
C GLN A 206 -15.40 -15.78 5.74
N ILE A 207 -15.54 -14.76 6.58
CA ILE A 207 -15.49 -13.36 6.14
C ILE A 207 -14.08 -13.00 5.66
N ILE A 208 -13.05 -13.35 6.43
CA ILE A 208 -11.63 -13.13 6.05
C ILE A 208 -11.31 -13.84 4.72
N ALA A 209 -11.76 -15.08 4.54
CA ALA A 209 -11.58 -15.78 3.28
C ALA A 209 -12.31 -15.09 2.12
N ALA A 210 -13.50 -14.53 2.36
CA ALA A 210 -14.27 -13.81 1.35
C ALA A 210 -13.64 -12.45 0.96
N TYR A 211 -12.79 -11.88 1.81
CA TYR A 211 -12.00 -10.68 1.49
C TYR A 211 -10.86 -10.97 0.52
N ASP A 212 -10.56 -12.25 0.26
CA ASP A 212 -9.56 -12.69 -0.72
C ASP A 212 -8.19 -12.03 -0.51
N GLY A 213 -7.76 -11.89 0.75
CA GLY A 213 -6.48 -11.27 1.10
C GLY A 213 -6.50 -9.73 1.20
N SER A 214 -7.60 -9.06 0.88
CA SER A 214 -7.80 -7.64 1.19
C SER A 214 -7.79 -7.41 2.71
N GLY A 215 -7.27 -6.26 3.14
CA GLY A 215 -7.38 -5.79 4.52
C GLY A 215 -8.69 -5.10 4.87
N GLY A 216 -9.66 -5.04 3.96
CA GLY A 216 -10.93 -4.33 4.16
C GLY A 216 -10.87 -2.89 3.66
N GLY A 217 -11.56 -2.00 4.37
CA GLY A 217 -11.76 -0.61 4.00
C GLY A 217 -12.91 -0.41 3.02
N LEU A 218 -13.46 0.80 2.98
CA LEU A 218 -14.37 1.21 1.93
C LEU A 218 -13.58 1.48 0.65
N GLY A 219 -13.95 0.80 -0.44
CA GLY A 219 -13.50 1.14 -1.78
C GLY A 219 -14.19 2.39 -2.33
N VAL A 220 -13.40 3.33 -2.84
CA VAL A 220 -13.83 4.57 -3.50
C VAL A 220 -13.36 4.59 -4.96
N ASP A 221 -14.31 4.79 -5.87
CA ASP A 221 -14.09 5.07 -7.30
C ASP A 221 -14.07 6.59 -7.53
N ILE A 222 -12.91 7.14 -7.89
CA ILE A 222 -12.75 8.58 -8.08
C ILE A 222 -13.22 9.06 -9.45
N SER A 223 -13.43 8.15 -10.41
CA SER A 223 -13.91 8.50 -11.76
C SER A 223 -15.26 9.23 -11.72
N SER A 224 -16.07 8.95 -10.69
CA SER A 224 -17.34 9.63 -10.42
C SER A 224 -17.21 11.14 -10.20
N SER A 225 -16.03 11.62 -9.81
CA SER A 225 -15.72 13.04 -9.67
C SER A 225 -15.36 13.71 -11.00
N GLY A 226 -15.10 12.93 -12.06
CA GLY A 226 -14.60 13.39 -13.35
C GLY A 226 -13.11 13.77 -13.36
N LEU A 227 -12.36 13.44 -12.31
CA LEU A 227 -10.92 13.69 -12.22
C LEU A 227 -10.15 12.42 -12.59
N ALA A 228 -9.09 12.54 -13.38
CA ALA A 228 -8.21 11.42 -13.71
C ALA A 228 -7.22 11.05 -12.59
N SER A 229 -7.02 11.96 -11.63
CA SER A 229 -6.15 11.78 -10.48
C SER A 229 -6.50 12.80 -9.39
N ILE A 230 -6.28 12.44 -8.13
CA ILE A 230 -6.49 13.31 -6.97
C ILE A 230 -5.25 13.31 -6.08
N SER A 231 -5.04 14.38 -5.32
CA SER A 231 -3.97 14.46 -4.30
C SER A 231 -4.53 14.74 -2.92
N PHE A 232 -5.83 15.00 -2.80
CA PHE A 232 -6.49 15.38 -1.57
C PHE A 232 -7.79 14.61 -1.41
N ILE A 233 -8.03 14.18 -0.18
CA ILE A 233 -9.31 13.62 0.25
C ILE A 233 -9.80 14.43 1.45
N ARG A 234 -11.09 14.73 1.47
CA ARG A 234 -11.76 15.39 2.56
C ARG A 234 -12.91 14.53 3.06
N PHE A 235 -12.92 14.35 4.37
CA PHE A 235 -14.02 13.76 5.11
C PHE A 235 -14.78 14.89 5.80
N SER A 236 -16.09 14.91 5.68
CA SER A 236 -16.94 15.89 6.37
C SER A 236 -18.14 15.22 7.02
N ASN A 237 -18.57 15.79 8.13
CA ASN A 237 -19.75 15.32 8.84
C ASN A 237 -20.75 16.48 8.97
N PRO A 238 -21.97 16.37 8.42
CA PRO A 238 -22.94 17.45 8.44
C PRO A 238 -23.23 17.98 9.85
N LEU A 239 -23.49 19.29 9.94
CA LEU A 239 -23.92 19.90 11.19
C LEU A 239 -25.23 19.24 11.67
N GLY A 240 -25.28 18.88 12.95
CA GLY A 240 -26.43 18.21 13.55
C GLY A 240 -26.49 16.70 13.28
N SER A 241 -25.47 16.11 12.65
CA SER A 241 -25.31 14.65 12.62
C SER A 241 -25.30 14.07 14.03
N LEU A 242 -25.93 12.92 14.21
CA LEU A 242 -25.92 12.15 15.47
C LEU A 242 -24.85 11.06 15.49
N LYS A 243 -24.04 10.99 14.43
CA LYS A 243 -22.93 10.06 14.27
C LYS A 243 -21.62 10.84 14.16
N THR A 244 -20.52 10.18 14.47
CA THR A 244 -19.21 10.81 14.54
C THR A 244 -18.19 9.96 13.79
N PRO A 245 -18.13 10.06 12.44
CA PRO A 245 -17.25 9.24 11.63
C PRO A 245 -15.81 9.27 12.13
N GLU A 246 -15.19 8.10 12.15
CA GLU A 246 -13.82 7.89 12.59
C GLU A 246 -12.95 7.38 11.44
N ILE A 247 -11.75 7.93 11.31
CA ILE A 247 -10.79 7.59 10.26
C ILE A 247 -9.53 7.03 10.90
N ASP A 248 -9.13 5.84 10.45
CA ASP A 248 -7.89 5.14 10.81
C ASP A 248 -6.79 5.44 9.78
N ALA A 249 -7.10 5.30 8.50
CA ALA A 249 -6.12 5.52 7.43
C ALA A 249 -6.78 5.63 6.06
N VAL A 250 -6.00 6.04 5.06
CA VAL A 250 -6.41 6.09 3.66
C VAL A 250 -5.29 5.55 2.78
N ALA A 251 -5.63 4.74 1.78
CA ALA A 251 -4.66 4.10 0.90
C ALA A 251 -5.00 4.24 -0.59
N ASP A 252 -3.97 4.41 -1.42
CA ASP A 252 -4.00 4.20 -2.87
C ASP A 252 -4.12 2.70 -3.18
N VAL A 253 -5.01 2.37 -4.12
CA VAL A 253 -5.18 0.99 -4.55
C VAL A 253 -4.08 0.59 -5.51
N ARG A 254 -3.46 -0.55 -5.23
CA ARG A 254 -2.42 -1.10 -6.10
C ARG A 254 -3.07 -1.70 -7.36
N ALA A 255 -2.84 -1.04 -8.49
CA ALA A 255 -3.13 -1.59 -9.81
C ALA A 255 -2.53 -2.99 -10.00
N VAL A 256 -3.32 -3.93 -10.55
CA VAL A 256 -2.85 -5.29 -10.83
C VAL A 256 -2.30 -5.34 -12.26
N PRO A 257 -0.99 -5.61 -12.47
CA PRO A 257 -0.45 -5.67 -13.82
C PRO A 257 -1.12 -6.77 -14.64
N GLU A 258 -1.49 -6.47 -15.88
CA GLU A 258 -2.07 -7.49 -16.76
C GLU A 258 -1.10 -8.67 -16.97
N PRO A 259 -1.61 -9.90 -17.16
CA PRO A 259 -0.77 -11.09 -17.36
C PRO A 259 0.26 -10.96 -18.49
N ALA A 260 -0.03 -10.15 -19.52
CA ALA A 260 0.88 -9.91 -20.64
C ALA A 260 2.17 -9.18 -20.22
N THR A 261 2.12 -8.32 -19.19
CA THR A 261 3.29 -7.62 -18.65
C THR A 261 4.25 -8.61 -18.01
N PHE A 262 3.74 -9.62 -17.29
CA PHE A 262 4.55 -10.72 -16.76
C PHE A 262 5.14 -11.59 -17.86
N ALA A 263 4.38 -11.87 -18.92
CA ALA A 263 4.89 -12.61 -20.07
C ALA A 263 6.01 -11.84 -20.79
N LEU A 264 5.89 -10.53 -20.98
CA LEU A 264 6.91 -9.67 -21.59
C LEU A 264 8.16 -9.52 -20.70
N LEU A 265 8.00 -9.43 -19.38
CA LEU A 265 9.12 -9.47 -18.44
C LEU A 265 9.83 -10.82 -18.46
N ALA A 266 9.10 -11.93 -18.52
CA ALA A 266 9.68 -13.26 -18.63
C ALA A 266 10.43 -13.45 -19.97
N ILE A 267 9.86 -12.99 -21.09
CA ILE A 267 10.48 -13.07 -22.42
C ILE A 267 11.73 -12.17 -22.48
N SER A 268 11.67 -10.95 -21.95
CA SER A 268 12.83 -10.05 -21.93
C SER A 268 13.97 -10.61 -21.08
N SER A 269 13.66 -11.23 -19.94
CA SER A 269 14.64 -11.93 -19.09
C SER A 269 15.35 -13.08 -19.83
N VAL A 270 14.60 -13.88 -20.58
CA VAL A 270 15.14 -14.97 -21.41
C VAL A 270 16.02 -14.43 -22.55
N CYS A 271 15.58 -13.36 -23.23
CA CYS A 271 16.34 -12.73 -24.30
C CYS A 271 17.68 -12.14 -23.81
N VAL A 272 17.68 -11.47 -22.65
CA VAL A 272 18.90 -10.93 -22.04
C VAL A 272 19.85 -12.06 -21.62
N GLY A 273 19.32 -13.12 -20.99
CA GLY A 273 20.11 -14.30 -20.61
C GLY A 273 20.74 -15.01 -21.82
N ALA A 274 19.98 -15.17 -22.91
CA ALA A 274 20.48 -15.77 -24.14
C ALA A 274 21.55 -14.91 -24.84
N LEU A 275 21.39 -13.57 -24.82
CA LEU A 275 22.37 -12.64 -25.37
C LEU A 275 23.68 -12.67 -24.56
N ALA A 276 23.60 -12.65 -23.23
CA ALA A 276 24.75 -12.75 -22.34
C ALA A 276 25.53 -14.07 -22.54
N ALA A 277 24.82 -15.19 -22.70
CA ALA A 277 25.44 -16.49 -22.98
C ALA A 277 26.18 -16.52 -24.33
N LYS A 278 25.61 -15.87 -25.36
CA LYS A 278 26.21 -15.80 -26.70
C LYS A 278 27.48 -14.94 -26.72
N VAL A 279 27.49 -13.82 -26.00
CA VAL A 279 28.67 -12.96 -25.82
C VAL A 279 29.78 -13.69 -25.04
N ALA A 280 29.44 -14.43 -23.98
CA ALA A 280 30.40 -15.23 -23.23
C ALA A 280 30.96 -16.44 -24.02
N GLY A 281 30.18 -16.98 -24.96
CA GLY A 281 30.62 -18.03 -25.89
C GLY A 281 31.60 -17.51 -26.96
N ALA A 282 31.33 -16.33 -27.50
CA ALA A 282 32.18 -15.66 -28.49
C ALA A 282 33.55 -15.26 -27.90
N ALA A 283 33.58 -14.79 -26.64
CA ALA A 283 34.82 -14.46 -25.93
C ALA A 283 35.70 -15.70 -25.64
N ARG A 284 35.11 -16.89 -25.53
CA ARG A 284 35.84 -18.16 -25.34
C ARG A 284 36.45 -18.68 -26.63
N HIS A 285 35.80 -18.48 -27.78
CA HIS A 285 36.32 -18.89 -29.07
C HIS A 285 37.47 -17.99 -29.58
N SER A 286 37.53 -16.71 -29.18
CA SER A 286 38.65 -15.84 -29.58
C SER A 286 39.97 -16.12 -28.83
N ARG A 287 39.93 -16.82 -27.69
CA ARG A 287 41.15 -17.23 -26.95
C ARG A 287 41.78 -18.54 -27.44
N ALA A 288 41.10 -19.30 -28.30
CA ALA A 288 41.60 -20.59 -28.80
C ALA A 288 42.49 -20.48 -30.05
N ALA A 289 42.68 -19.28 -30.61
CA ALA A 289 43.52 -19.06 -31.79
C ALA A 289 44.81 -18.31 -31.42
N THR A 290 45.77 -19.00 -30.82
CA THR A 290 47.19 -18.58 -30.84
C THR A 290 48.04 -19.74 -31.35
N PRO A 291 48.88 -19.55 -32.39
CA PRO A 291 49.75 -20.60 -32.90
C PRO A 291 50.97 -20.80 -31.98
N ASP A 292 51.35 -22.06 -31.83
CA ASP A 292 52.45 -22.59 -31.03
C ASP A 292 53.77 -21.81 -31.18
N GLY A 293 54.21 -21.19 -30.09
CA GLY A 293 55.48 -20.46 -29.98
C GLY A 293 56.57 -21.33 -29.37
N ARG A 294 57.60 -21.65 -30.18
CA ARG A 294 58.84 -22.33 -29.80
C ARG A 294 59.44 -21.79 -28.49
N SER A 295 59.81 -22.69 -27.59
CA SER A 295 60.58 -22.41 -26.39
C SER A 295 62.03 -22.04 -26.71
N MET A 296 62.50 -20.91 -26.19
CA MET A 296 63.93 -20.64 -25.96
C MET A 296 64.19 -20.74 -24.45
N GLN A 297 65.02 -21.70 -24.05
CA GLN A 297 65.48 -21.88 -22.68
C GLN A 297 66.72 -21.02 -22.38
N HIS A 298 66.64 -20.33 -21.24
CA HIS A 298 67.65 -20.11 -20.20
C HIS A 298 69.04 -19.51 -20.52
N CYS A 299 69.15 -18.21 -20.22
CA CYS A 299 69.89 -17.60 -19.10
C CYS A 299 71.13 -18.31 -18.49
N CYS A 300 72.30 -17.73 -18.78
CA CYS A 300 73.36 -17.19 -17.90
C CYS A 300 73.96 -17.93 -16.66
N ARG A 301 75.31 -17.82 -16.62
CA ARG A 301 76.29 -17.81 -15.49
C ARG A 301 76.70 -19.18 -14.94
N SER A 302 77.95 -19.45 -14.56
CA SER A 302 79.11 -18.61 -14.16
C SER A 302 80.42 -19.41 -14.33
N GLY A 303 81.53 -18.71 -14.56
CA GLY A 303 82.88 -19.26 -14.42
C GLY A 303 83.45 -19.03 -13.01
N ASP A 304 84.40 -19.89 -12.64
CA ASP A 304 85.49 -19.85 -11.63
C ASP A 304 85.80 -21.32 -11.29
N GLY A 305 87.00 -21.91 -11.26
CA GLY A 305 88.39 -21.52 -11.44
C GLY A 305 89.26 -22.72 -10.95
N VAL A 306 90.50 -22.81 -11.47
CA VAL A 306 91.58 -23.80 -11.21
C VAL A 306 91.49 -25.13 -11.93
#